data_AF-A0A926KDN8-F1
#
_entry.id   AF-A0A926KDN8-F1
#
_cell.length_a   1.000
_cell.length_b   1.000
_cell.length_c   1.000
_cell.angle_alpha   90.00
_cell.angle_beta   90.00
_cell.angle_gamma   90.00
#
_symmetry.space_group_name_H-M   'P 1'
#
loop_
_entity.id
_entity.type
_entity.pdbx_description
1 polymer ?
#
loop_
_entity_poly.entity_id
_entity_poly.type
_entity_poly.pdbx_seq_one_letter_code
_entity_poly.pdbx_strand_id
1 'polypeptide(L)'
;MSISRQSLDSTGTTWWEALGLRFAGSALTTEHAFVATHAAERVLRDHPPVEFSGGGSASPITAAQLAELITLAVTQAAHEREAARAADADARRVRGQAAVEEALAAPGSAALIETGDWAGFTQGEAIAWSWSLLQYEPRGITHPGSQLRAEEIQRLHTGIPVQAFGYAKRARELADRGLTVREYRAHRDALGAKIYPRDARL
;
A
#
# COMPACT_ATOMS: atom_id res chain seq x y z
N MET A 1 15.40 35.48 39.83
CA MET A 1 16.03 34.27 39.27
C MET A 1 15.70 34.20 37.80
N SER A 2 16.67 34.53 36.95
CA SER A 2 16.55 34.46 35.49
C SER A 2 16.68 33.02 35.05
N ILE A 3 15.65 32.48 34.40
CA ILE A 3 15.72 31.18 33.74
C ILE A 3 15.93 31.43 32.25
N SER A 4 17.02 30.85 31.75
CA SER A 4 17.57 30.99 30.40
C SER A 4 16.53 30.78 29.30
N ARG A 5 16.25 31.84 28.54
CA ARG A 5 15.63 31.79 27.21
C ARG A 5 16.72 31.60 26.15
N GLN A 6 17.21 30.37 25.97
CA GLN A 6 17.98 29.94 24.80
C GLN A 6 17.67 28.43 24.65
N SER A 7 17.29 27.85 23.52
CA SER A 7 17.51 28.19 22.12
C SER A 7 16.53 27.36 21.28
N LEU A 8 15.61 28.00 20.57
CA LEU A 8 14.97 27.46 19.35
C LEU A 8 14.99 28.51 18.20
N ASP A 9 15.68 29.64 18.38
CA ASP A 9 15.56 30.84 17.54
C ASP A 9 16.62 30.97 16.43
N SER A 10 17.23 29.87 15.95
CA SER A 10 18.22 29.98 14.86
C SER A 10 17.67 29.74 13.45
N THR A 11 16.38 29.39 13.28
CA THR A 11 15.81 29.09 11.94
C THR A 11 14.48 29.77 11.61
N GLY A 12 13.95 30.66 12.47
CA GLY A 12 12.64 31.29 12.24
C GLY A 12 11.46 30.30 12.25
N THR A 13 11.70 29.07 12.71
CA THR A 13 10.73 27.98 12.84
C THR A 13 10.05 28.07 14.20
N THR A 14 8.72 28.12 14.23
CA THR A 14 7.94 28.14 15.48
C THR A 14 8.03 26.80 16.22
N TRP A 15 7.79 26.79 17.54
CA TRP A 15 7.99 25.57 18.35
C TRP A 15 7.09 24.40 17.91
N TRP A 16 5.88 24.67 17.42
CA TRP A 16 4.97 23.63 16.92
C TRP A 16 5.39 23.12 15.54
N GLU A 17 5.96 23.98 14.68
CA GLU A 17 6.55 23.54 13.40
C GLU A 17 7.77 22.66 13.62
N ALA A 18 8.57 22.93 14.65
CA ALA A 18 9.69 22.06 15.05
C ALA A 18 9.22 20.66 15.50
N LEU A 19 7.98 20.54 15.98
CA LEU A 19 7.32 19.26 16.29
C LEU A 19 6.60 18.64 15.08
N GLY A 20 6.67 19.27 13.90
CA GLY A 20 5.96 18.82 12.70
C GLY A 20 4.44 19.05 12.74
N LEU A 21 3.95 19.84 13.71
CA LEU A 21 2.55 20.18 13.87
C LEU A 21 2.18 21.36 12.96
N ARG A 22 0.96 21.33 12.43
CA ARG A 22 0.39 22.45 11.67
C ARG A 22 -0.88 22.92 12.37
N PHE A 23 -1.07 24.23 12.41
CA PHE A 23 -2.32 24.79 12.90
C PHE A 23 -3.43 24.46 11.92
N ALA A 24 -4.35 23.58 12.32
CA ALA A 24 -5.56 23.30 11.56
C ALA A 24 -6.62 24.33 11.92
N GLY A 25 -6.59 25.49 11.25
CA GLY A 25 -7.72 26.43 11.29
C GLY A 25 -8.93 25.81 10.58
N SER A 26 -10.14 26.02 11.10
CA SER A 26 -11.36 25.75 10.34
C SER A 26 -11.25 26.45 8.98
N ALA A 27 -11.74 25.80 7.92
CA ALA A 27 -11.61 26.28 6.55
C ALA A 27 -11.78 27.81 6.50
N LEU A 28 -10.72 28.52 6.07
CA LEU A 28 -10.62 29.98 6.08
C LEU A 28 -11.55 30.57 5.00
N THR A 29 -12.85 30.37 5.14
CA THR A 29 -13.88 30.78 4.18
C THR A 29 -14.41 32.18 4.47
N THR A 30 -14.02 32.77 5.60
CA THR A 30 -14.44 34.12 6.01
C THR A 30 -13.25 34.91 6.55
N GLU A 31 -13.28 36.23 6.35
CA GLU A 31 -12.28 37.17 6.87
C GLU A 31 -12.14 37.08 8.40
N HIS A 32 -13.25 36.88 9.11
CA HIS A 32 -13.24 36.70 10.57
C HIS A 32 -12.46 35.44 10.99
N ALA A 33 -12.62 34.31 10.26
CA ALA A 33 -11.87 33.08 10.55
C ALA A 33 -10.35 33.26 10.34
N PHE A 34 -9.97 34.07 9.35
CA PHE A 34 -8.58 34.45 9.10
C PHE A 34 -7.99 35.28 10.24
N VAL A 35 -8.69 36.32 10.68
CA VAL A 35 -8.26 37.18 11.80
C VAL A 35 -8.14 36.38 13.10
N ALA A 36 -9.13 35.51 13.39
CA ALA A 36 -9.12 34.67 14.59
C ALA A 36 -7.94 33.67 14.59
N THR A 37 -7.65 33.06 13.45
CA THR A 37 -6.52 32.12 13.29
C THR A 37 -5.18 32.82 13.55
N HIS A 38 -4.94 33.97 12.94
CA HIS A 38 -3.71 34.73 13.17
C HIS A 38 -3.56 35.24 14.60
N ALA A 39 -4.68 35.63 15.24
CA ALA A 39 -4.65 36.00 16.65
C ALA A 39 -4.23 34.82 17.54
N ALA A 40 -4.73 33.61 17.27
CA ALA A 40 -4.37 32.39 18.00
C ALA A 40 -2.90 31.99 17.79
N GLU A 41 -2.40 32.03 16.55
CA GLU A 41 -0.99 31.76 16.24
C GLU A 41 -0.04 32.71 16.97
N ARG A 42 -0.41 34.00 17.08
CA ARG A 42 0.37 34.98 17.84
C ARG A 42 0.46 34.60 19.31
N VAL A 43 -0.67 34.22 19.94
CA VAL A 43 -0.67 33.75 21.33
C VAL A 43 0.23 32.53 21.51
N LEU A 44 0.18 31.55 20.61
CA LEU A 44 1.06 30.38 20.68
C LEU A 44 2.54 30.72 20.54
N ARG A 45 2.87 31.74 19.75
CA ARG A 45 4.25 32.23 19.59
C ARG A 45 4.75 32.93 20.84
N ASP A 46 3.92 33.76 21.45
CA ASP A 46 4.27 34.55 22.64
C ASP A 46 4.33 33.70 23.91
N HIS A 47 3.67 32.54 23.91
CA HIS A 47 3.57 31.63 25.05
C HIS A 47 4.02 30.20 24.70
N PRO A 48 5.32 29.96 24.44
CA PRO A 48 5.82 28.61 24.21
C PRO A 48 5.66 27.75 25.47
N PRO A 49 5.22 26.48 25.33
CA PRO A 49 5.13 25.56 26.45
C PRO A 49 6.52 25.26 27.01
N VAL A 50 6.66 25.34 28.33
CA VAL A 50 7.91 24.99 29.03
C VAL A 50 7.97 23.49 29.29
N GLU A 51 6.81 22.88 29.53
CA GLU A 51 6.66 21.48 29.92
C GLU A 51 5.39 20.87 29.31
N PHE A 52 5.45 19.59 29.01
CA PHE A 52 4.33 18.76 28.57
C PHE A 52 4.13 17.62 29.57
N SER A 53 2.90 17.43 30.03
CA SER A 53 2.54 16.34 30.93
C SER A 53 2.33 15.02 30.18
N GLY A 54 3.02 13.96 30.58
CA GLY A 54 2.75 12.60 30.09
C GLY A 54 1.51 12.01 30.78
N GLY A 55 0.59 11.44 30.01
CA GLY A 55 -0.60 10.80 30.56
C GLY A 55 -0.24 9.58 31.42
N GLY A 56 -0.20 9.74 32.75
CA GLY A 56 -0.21 8.61 33.69
C GLY A 56 0.92 8.47 34.71
N SER A 57 1.68 9.52 35.07
CA SER A 57 2.71 9.57 36.16
C SER A 57 4.16 9.83 35.71
N ALA A 58 4.41 10.22 34.46
CA ALA A 58 5.75 10.67 34.07
C ALA A 58 6.00 12.13 34.51
N SER A 59 7.23 12.41 34.94
CA SER A 59 7.73 13.79 35.08
C SER A 59 7.47 14.58 33.79
N PRO A 60 7.18 15.89 33.90
CA PRO A 60 6.99 16.73 32.73
C PRO A 60 8.21 16.65 31.79
N ILE A 61 7.95 16.68 30.48
CA ILE A 61 8.99 16.68 29.45
C ILE A 61 9.05 18.02 28.74
N THR A 62 10.23 18.39 28.28
CA THR A 62 10.45 19.62 27.50
C THR A 62 9.99 19.46 26.05
N ALA A 63 9.87 20.56 25.32
CA ALA A 63 9.58 20.55 23.88
C ALA A 63 10.61 19.74 23.06
N ALA A 64 11.89 19.79 23.43
CA ALA A 64 12.95 19.03 22.76
C ALA A 64 12.77 17.52 22.98
N GLN A 65 12.49 17.09 24.20
CA GLN A 65 12.20 15.68 24.52
C GLN A 65 10.93 15.19 23.82
N LEU A 66 9.91 16.03 23.71
CA LEU A 66 8.72 15.71 22.93
C LEU A 66 9.04 15.53 21.44
N ALA A 67 9.92 16.35 20.86
CA ALA A 67 10.36 16.22 19.47
C ALA A 67 11.08 14.88 19.22
N GLU A 68 11.91 14.44 20.17
CA GLU A 68 12.58 13.13 20.12
C GLU A 68 11.56 11.98 20.17
N LEU A 69 10.56 12.06 21.06
CA LEU A 69 9.49 11.07 21.13
C LEU A 69 8.65 11.01 19.85
N ILE A 70 8.34 12.16 19.23
CA ILE A 70 7.66 12.21 17.93
C ILE A 70 8.51 11.53 16.86
N THR A 71 9.80 11.85 16.80
CA THR A 71 10.73 11.26 15.81
C THR A 71 10.81 9.74 15.97
N LEU A 72 10.92 9.25 17.21
CA LEU A 72 10.91 7.83 17.52
C LEU A 72 9.60 7.17 17.10
N ALA A 73 8.45 7.78 17.44
CA ALA A 73 7.13 7.27 17.09
C ALA A 73 6.91 7.22 15.57
N VAL A 74 7.34 8.24 14.82
CA VAL A 74 7.27 8.27 13.35
C VAL A 74 8.15 7.17 12.74
N THR A 75 9.36 6.98 13.27
CA THR A 75 10.29 5.96 12.79
C THR A 75 9.73 4.55 13.05
N GLN A 76 9.22 4.32 14.26
CA GLN A 76 8.57 3.06 14.62
C GLN A 76 7.34 2.78 13.73
N ALA A 77 6.45 3.77 13.56
CA ALA A 77 5.29 3.64 12.69
C ALA A 77 5.68 3.37 11.22
N ALA A 78 6.78 3.94 10.74
CA ALA A 78 7.30 3.65 9.40
C ALA A 78 7.80 2.20 9.28
N HIS A 79 8.54 1.70 10.29
CA HIS A 79 8.97 0.31 10.33
C HIS A 79 7.81 -0.67 10.41
N GLU A 80 6.84 -0.42 11.29
CA GLU A 80 5.62 -1.24 11.41
C GLU A 80 4.84 -1.26 10.11
N ARG A 81 4.71 -0.12 9.44
CA ARG A 81 4.05 -0.02 8.14
C ARG A 81 4.77 -0.82 7.07
N GLU A 82 6.10 -0.78 7.04
CA GLU A 82 6.88 -1.55 6.06
C GLU A 82 6.82 -3.05 6.35
N ALA A 83 6.91 -3.45 7.63
CA ALA A 83 6.72 -4.84 8.04
C ALA A 83 5.32 -5.36 7.65
N ALA A 84 4.27 -4.56 7.88
CA ALA A 84 2.91 -4.89 7.47
C ALA A 84 2.77 -5.04 5.94
N ARG A 85 3.41 -4.16 5.16
CA ARG A 85 3.44 -4.27 3.69
C ARG A 85 4.16 -5.53 3.22
N ALA A 86 5.30 -5.86 3.84
CA ALA A 86 6.06 -7.06 3.52
C ALA A 86 5.24 -8.33 3.83
N ALA A 87 4.61 -8.39 5.00
CA ALA A 87 3.74 -9.50 5.39
C ALA A 87 2.53 -9.66 4.45
N ASP A 88 1.89 -8.56 4.05
CA ASP A 88 0.78 -8.58 3.10
C ASP A 88 1.22 -9.00 1.69
N ALA A 89 2.39 -8.56 1.23
CA ALA A 89 2.98 -9.04 -0.03
C ALA A 89 3.27 -10.55 0.01
N ASP A 90 3.78 -11.05 1.14
CA ASP A 90 4.05 -12.47 1.35
C ASP A 90 2.77 -13.31 1.34
N ALA A 91 1.76 -12.89 2.11
CA ALA A 91 0.46 -13.55 2.14
C ALA A 91 -0.21 -13.60 0.76
N ARG A 92 -0.10 -12.54 -0.04
CA ARG A 92 -0.57 -12.55 -1.44
C ARG A 92 0.17 -13.55 -2.30
N ARG A 93 1.49 -13.66 -2.16
CA ARG A 93 2.30 -14.62 -2.92
C ARG A 93 1.86 -16.05 -2.62
N VAL A 94 1.72 -16.37 -1.34
CA VAL A 94 1.26 -17.69 -0.87
C VAL A 94 -0.13 -18.01 -1.41
N ARG A 95 -1.10 -17.09 -1.30
CA ARG A 95 -2.45 -17.28 -1.84
C ARG A 95 -2.46 -17.48 -3.36
N GLY A 96 -1.68 -16.66 -4.09
CA GLY A 96 -1.57 -16.78 -5.55
C GLY A 96 -0.94 -18.10 -5.98
N GLN A 97 0.05 -18.59 -5.23
CA GLN A 97 0.66 -19.89 -5.49
C GLN A 97 -0.34 -21.02 -5.24
N ALA A 98 -1.06 -20.98 -4.11
CA ALA A 98 -2.07 -21.97 -3.80
C ALA A 98 -3.17 -22.04 -4.87
N ALA A 99 -3.67 -20.89 -5.34
CA ALA A 99 -4.69 -20.82 -6.39
C ALA A 99 -4.21 -21.40 -7.73
N VAL A 100 -2.92 -21.22 -8.06
CA VAL A 100 -2.30 -21.81 -9.25
C VAL A 100 -2.22 -23.33 -9.14
N GLU A 101 -1.75 -23.85 -8.01
CA GLU A 101 -1.66 -25.30 -7.81
C GLU A 101 -3.05 -25.96 -7.74
N GLU A 102 -4.02 -25.29 -7.12
CA GLU A 102 -5.41 -25.74 -7.10
C GLU A 102 -5.99 -25.80 -8.52
N ALA A 103 -5.78 -24.78 -9.34
CA ALA A 103 -6.24 -24.76 -10.73
C ALA A 103 -5.66 -25.90 -11.58
N LEU A 104 -4.37 -26.20 -11.38
CA LEU A 104 -3.69 -27.28 -12.09
C LEU A 104 -4.08 -28.68 -11.58
N ALA A 105 -4.55 -28.79 -10.34
CA ALA A 105 -4.99 -30.05 -9.73
C ALA A 105 -6.51 -30.29 -9.81
N ALA A 106 -7.30 -29.27 -10.16
CA ALA A 106 -8.76 -29.35 -10.16
C ALA A 106 -9.29 -30.44 -11.11
N PRO A 107 -10.45 -31.05 -10.80
CA PRO A 107 -11.13 -31.94 -11.75
C PRO A 107 -11.41 -31.22 -13.07
N GLY A 108 -11.04 -31.85 -14.19
CA GLY A 108 -11.18 -31.24 -15.52
C GLY A 108 -10.10 -30.22 -15.87
N SER A 109 -9.08 -30.02 -15.02
CA SER A 109 -7.91 -29.18 -15.32
C SER A 109 -7.23 -29.54 -16.63
N ALA A 110 -7.17 -30.84 -16.97
CA ALA A 110 -6.59 -31.35 -18.21
C ALA A 110 -7.50 -31.21 -19.44
N ALA A 111 -8.74 -30.74 -19.30
CA ALA A 111 -9.63 -30.55 -20.44
C ALA A 111 -9.07 -29.43 -21.35
N LEU A 112 -8.98 -29.72 -22.65
CA LEU A 112 -8.49 -28.76 -23.63
C LEU A 112 -9.57 -27.72 -23.93
N ILE A 113 -9.18 -26.44 -23.97
CA ILE A 113 -10.05 -25.37 -24.46
C ILE A 113 -9.97 -25.37 -25.99
N GLU A 114 -11.11 -25.60 -26.64
CA GLU A 114 -11.18 -25.69 -28.11
C GLU A 114 -11.46 -24.34 -28.79
N THR A 115 -12.08 -23.39 -28.09
CA THR A 115 -12.56 -22.13 -28.68
C THR A 115 -12.22 -20.91 -27.82
N GLY A 116 -12.25 -19.73 -28.44
CA GLY A 116 -11.95 -18.46 -27.78
C GLY A 116 -10.45 -18.17 -27.64
N ASP A 117 -10.11 -17.10 -26.91
CA ASP A 117 -8.74 -16.59 -26.85
C ASP A 117 -7.76 -17.57 -26.19
N TRP A 118 -8.26 -18.38 -25.25
CA TRP A 118 -7.50 -19.41 -24.54
C TRP A 118 -7.45 -20.76 -25.27
N ALA A 119 -7.97 -20.85 -26.51
CA ALA A 119 -7.89 -22.08 -27.29
C ALA A 119 -6.46 -22.63 -27.38
N GLY A 120 -6.33 -23.94 -27.20
CA GLY A 120 -5.04 -24.66 -27.19
C GLY A 120 -4.37 -24.78 -25.82
N PHE A 121 -4.88 -24.10 -24.79
CA PHE A 121 -4.50 -24.37 -23.39
C PHE A 121 -5.44 -25.37 -22.76
N THR A 122 -4.98 -26.07 -21.72
CA THR A 122 -5.89 -26.77 -20.81
C THR A 122 -6.61 -25.79 -19.88
N GLN A 123 -7.77 -26.19 -19.35
CA GLN A 123 -8.56 -25.36 -18.43
C GLN A 123 -7.72 -24.94 -17.21
N GLY A 124 -6.96 -25.87 -16.64
CA GLY A 124 -6.10 -25.62 -15.49
C GLY A 124 -4.99 -24.61 -15.81
N GLU A 125 -4.34 -24.75 -16.97
CA GLU A 125 -3.31 -23.80 -17.41
C GLU A 125 -3.87 -22.41 -17.65
N ALA A 126 -5.03 -22.28 -18.29
CA ALA A 126 -5.64 -20.98 -18.55
C ALA A 126 -5.96 -20.22 -17.25
N ILE A 127 -6.50 -20.93 -16.25
CA ILE A 127 -6.79 -20.37 -14.92
C ILE A 127 -5.48 -20.03 -14.19
N ALA A 128 -4.50 -20.92 -14.20
CA ALA A 128 -3.20 -20.71 -13.55
C ALA A 128 -2.44 -19.51 -14.15
N TRP A 129 -2.43 -19.38 -15.47
CA TRP A 129 -1.87 -18.23 -16.17
C TRP A 129 -2.62 -16.95 -15.81
N SER A 130 -3.94 -16.99 -15.76
CA SER A 130 -4.77 -15.85 -15.35
C SER A 130 -4.40 -15.35 -13.95
N TRP A 131 -4.28 -16.25 -12.96
CA TRP A 131 -3.83 -15.89 -11.61
C TRP A 131 -2.44 -15.25 -11.61
N SER A 132 -1.51 -15.84 -12.35
CA SER A 132 -0.11 -15.41 -12.38
C SER A 132 0.06 -14.06 -13.08
N LEU A 133 -0.61 -13.86 -14.20
CA LEU A 133 -0.56 -12.59 -14.93
C LEU A 133 -1.28 -11.48 -14.17
N LEU A 134 -2.43 -11.76 -13.55
CA LEU A 134 -3.12 -10.78 -12.72
C LEU A 134 -2.28 -10.31 -11.52
N GLN A 135 -1.46 -11.22 -10.99
CA GLN A 135 -0.60 -10.98 -9.84
C GLN A 135 0.68 -10.19 -10.20
N TYR A 136 1.36 -10.55 -11.28
CA TYR A 136 2.68 -9.98 -11.63
C TYR A 136 2.67 -9.00 -12.81
N GLU A 137 1.66 -9.03 -13.66
CA GLU A 137 1.52 -8.18 -14.84
C GLU A 137 0.08 -7.64 -14.92
N PRO A 138 -0.41 -6.84 -13.95
CA PRO A 138 -1.74 -6.24 -14.06
C PRO A 138 -1.82 -5.31 -15.29
N ARG A 139 -2.38 -5.80 -16.40
CA ARG A 139 -2.63 -5.03 -17.63
C ARG A 139 -4.09 -4.54 -17.63
N GLY A 140 -4.36 -3.34 -18.15
CA GLY A 140 -5.72 -2.77 -18.27
C GLY A 140 -5.92 -1.44 -17.54
N ILE A 141 -6.20 -0.40 -18.33
CA ILE A 141 -6.60 0.99 -18.00
C ILE A 141 -6.43 1.41 -16.52
N THR A 142 -5.21 1.87 -16.24
CA THR A 142 -4.79 2.94 -15.29
C THR A 142 -5.24 2.96 -13.82
N HIS A 143 -6.21 2.15 -13.36
CA HIS A 143 -6.63 2.17 -11.96
C HIS A 143 -6.76 0.77 -11.33
N PRO A 144 -5.98 0.48 -10.27
CA PRO A 144 -6.36 -0.53 -9.28
C PRO A 144 -7.77 -0.17 -8.77
N GLY A 145 -8.77 -1.01 -9.05
CA GLY A 145 -10.17 -0.77 -8.66
C GLY A 145 -11.17 -0.60 -9.80
N SER A 146 -10.81 -0.85 -11.06
CA SER A 146 -11.81 -0.90 -12.13
C SER A 146 -12.82 -2.04 -11.90
N GLN A 147 -14.11 -1.75 -12.12
CA GLN A 147 -15.20 -2.73 -11.96
C GLN A 147 -14.93 -4.01 -12.77
N LEU A 148 -14.47 -3.86 -14.01
CA LEU A 148 -14.10 -4.98 -14.88
C LEU A 148 -13.04 -5.89 -14.23
N ARG A 149 -12.08 -5.35 -13.49
CA ARG A 149 -11.07 -6.16 -12.79
C ARG A 149 -11.70 -6.96 -11.65
N ALA A 150 -12.60 -6.34 -10.88
CA ALA A 150 -13.30 -7.03 -9.81
C ALA A 150 -14.17 -8.18 -10.36
N GLU A 151 -14.87 -7.93 -11.46
CA GLU A 151 -15.68 -8.93 -12.17
C GLU A 151 -14.82 -10.10 -12.69
N GLU A 152 -13.68 -9.81 -13.34
CA GLU A 152 -12.78 -10.85 -13.83
C GLU A 152 -12.14 -11.66 -12.69
N ILE A 153 -11.83 -11.03 -11.54
CA ILE A 153 -11.34 -11.76 -10.35
C ILE A 153 -12.44 -12.68 -9.79
N GLN A 154 -13.69 -12.21 -9.70
CA GLN A 154 -14.82 -13.02 -9.26
C GLN A 154 -15.03 -14.23 -10.18
N ARG A 155 -14.99 -14.03 -11.50
CA ARG A 155 -15.06 -15.11 -12.50
C ARG A 155 -13.90 -16.09 -12.37
N LEU A 156 -12.69 -15.58 -12.10
CA LEU A 156 -11.52 -16.41 -11.91
C LEU A 156 -11.64 -17.29 -10.67
N HIS A 157 -12.23 -16.79 -9.59
CA HIS A 157 -12.56 -17.58 -8.41
C HIS A 157 -13.56 -18.71 -8.70
N THR A 158 -14.45 -18.54 -9.69
CA THR A 158 -15.37 -19.60 -10.13
C THR A 158 -14.74 -20.57 -11.15
N GLY A 159 -13.43 -20.49 -11.41
CA GLY A 159 -12.73 -21.34 -12.37
C GLY A 159 -12.90 -20.93 -13.83
N ILE A 160 -13.24 -19.67 -14.10
CA ILE A 160 -13.33 -19.14 -15.47
C ILE A 160 -12.07 -18.29 -15.75
N PRO A 161 -11.24 -18.62 -16.75
CA PRO A 161 -10.03 -17.85 -17.03
C PRO A 161 -10.36 -16.44 -17.50
N VAL A 162 -9.46 -15.51 -17.21
CA VAL A 162 -9.64 -14.07 -17.48
C VAL A 162 -9.66 -13.84 -18.99
N GLN A 163 -10.74 -13.23 -19.49
CA GLN A 163 -10.91 -12.95 -20.92
C GLN A 163 -10.40 -11.55 -21.31
N ALA A 164 -10.28 -10.66 -20.33
CA ALA A 164 -9.85 -9.29 -20.56
C ALA A 164 -8.31 -9.15 -20.57
N PHE A 165 -7.85 -7.91 -20.79
CA PHE A 165 -6.46 -7.47 -20.56
C PHE A 165 -5.38 -8.11 -21.44
N GLY A 166 -5.77 -8.93 -22.43
CA GLY A 166 -4.85 -9.61 -23.34
C GLY A 166 -4.03 -10.70 -22.68
N TYR A 167 -4.50 -11.28 -21.57
CA TYR A 167 -3.76 -12.30 -20.83
C TYR A 167 -3.59 -13.61 -21.59
N ALA A 168 -4.58 -14.05 -22.37
CA ALA A 168 -4.43 -15.24 -23.20
C ALA A 168 -3.27 -15.11 -24.20
N LYS A 169 -3.20 -13.96 -24.89
CA LYS A 169 -2.07 -13.63 -25.78
C LYS A 169 -0.75 -13.64 -25.03
N ARG A 170 -0.70 -13.01 -23.86
CA ARG A 170 0.51 -12.93 -23.05
C ARG A 170 0.96 -14.30 -22.52
N ALA A 171 0.03 -15.15 -22.11
CA ALA A 171 0.32 -16.51 -21.70
C ALA A 171 0.91 -17.33 -22.86
N ARG A 172 0.35 -17.17 -24.07
CA ARG A 172 0.87 -17.81 -25.29
C ARG A 172 2.30 -17.37 -25.60
N GLU A 173 2.59 -16.06 -25.56
CA GLU A 173 3.95 -15.54 -25.74
C GLU A 173 4.96 -16.14 -24.74
N LEU A 174 4.53 -16.45 -23.52
CA LEU A 174 5.39 -17.07 -22.50
C LEU A 174 5.54 -18.57 -22.75
N ALA A 175 4.45 -19.27 -23.05
CA ALA A 175 4.45 -20.69 -23.37
C ALA A 175 5.26 -21.00 -24.64
N ASP A 176 5.16 -20.18 -25.68
CA ASP A 176 5.93 -20.30 -26.93
C ASP A 176 7.45 -20.14 -26.69
N ARG A 177 7.84 -19.47 -25.59
CA ARG A 177 9.23 -19.36 -25.14
C ARG A 177 9.66 -20.54 -24.26
N GLY A 178 8.82 -21.54 -24.10
CA GLY A 178 9.06 -22.73 -23.29
C GLY A 178 8.85 -22.54 -21.79
N LEU A 179 8.21 -21.44 -21.36
CA LEU A 179 7.91 -21.23 -19.93
C LEU A 179 6.58 -21.87 -19.57
N THR A 180 6.61 -22.72 -18.54
CA THR A 180 5.40 -23.10 -17.82
C THR A 180 4.98 -22.00 -16.84
N VAL A 181 3.72 -22.05 -16.39
CA VAL A 181 3.23 -21.10 -15.38
C VAL A 181 4.03 -21.15 -14.08
N ARG A 182 4.46 -22.35 -13.65
CA ARG A 182 5.28 -22.53 -12.43
C ARG A 182 6.65 -21.89 -12.57
N GLU A 183 7.32 -22.11 -13.69
CA GLU A 183 8.64 -21.52 -13.97
C GLU A 183 8.55 -19.99 -14.07
N TYR A 184 7.52 -19.48 -14.76
CA TYR A 184 7.26 -18.05 -14.82
C TYR A 184 7.15 -17.44 -13.43
N ARG A 185 6.33 -18.01 -12.54
CA ARG A 185 6.17 -17.52 -11.16
C ARG A 185 7.48 -17.58 -10.38
N ALA A 186 8.19 -18.70 -10.44
CA ALA A 186 9.48 -18.87 -9.77
C ALA A 186 10.49 -17.81 -10.21
N HIS A 187 10.54 -17.50 -11.52
CA HIS A 187 11.38 -16.44 -12.04
C HIS A 187 10.95 -15.04 -11.56
N ARG A 188 9.65 -14.76 -11.49
CA ARG A 188 9.15 -13.47 -10.99
C ARG A 188 9.45 -13.28 -9.51
N ASP A 189 9.32 -14.34 -8.71
CA ASP A 189 9.65 -14.31 -7.29
C ASP A 189 11.16 -14.14 -7.05
N ALA A 190 12.01 -14.86 -7.79
CA ALA A 190 13.46 -14.71 -7.70
C ALA A 190 13.95 -13.30 -8.06
N LEU A 191 13.25 -12.62 -8.98
CA LEU A 191 13.53 -11.23 -9.37
C LEU A 191 12.93 -10.20 -8.40
N GLY A 192 12.23 -10.61 -7.33
CA GLY A 192 11.56 -9.71 -6.41
C GLY A 192 10.46 -8.87 -7.08
N ALA A 193 9.77 -9.44 -8.08
CA ALA A 193 8.74 -8.73 -8.81
C ALA A 193 7.63 -8.24 -7.88
N LYS A 194 7.12 -7.03 -8.14
CA LYS A 194 6.02 -6.45 -7.37
C LYS A 194 4.74 -7.24 -7.62
N ILE A 195 4.01 -7.53 -6.53
CA ILE A 195 2.78 -8.31 -6.51
C ILE A 195 1.57 -7.39 -6.40
N TYR A 196 0.50 -7.70 -7.15
CA TYR A 196 -0.75 -6.94 -7.22
C TYR A 196 -1.97 -7.85 -6.98
N PRO A 197 -3.16 -7.28 -6.65
CA PRO A 197 -3.42 -5.88 -6.30
C PRO A 197 -2.84 -5.49 -4.91
N ARG A 198 -2.52 -4.20 -4.72
CA ARG A 198 -2.02 -3.67 -3.44
C ARG A 198 -3.10 -3.32 -2.44
N ASP A 199 -4.35 -3.33 -2.88
CA ASP A 199 -5.50 -2.95 -2.06
C ASP A 199 -6.31 -4.19 -1.72
N ALA A 200 -6.17 -4.66 -0.49
CA ALA A 200 -7.04 -5.66 0.11
C ALA A 200 -8.29 -4.96 0.65
N ARG A 201 -9.17 -4.54 -0.26
CA ARG A 201 -10.61 -4.37 0.00
C ARG A 201 -11.34 -4.86 -1.24
N LEU A 202 -11.45 -6.18 -1.34
CA LEU A 202 -12.57 -6.85 -2.02
C LEU A 202 -13.52 -7.30 -0.92
#